data_AF-A0A3N5KHD8-F1
#
_entry.id   AF-A0A3N5KHD8-F1
#
_cell.length_a   1.000
_cell.length_b   1.000
_cell.length_c   1.000
_cell.angle_alpha   90.00
_cell.angle_beta   90.00
_cell.angle_gamma   90.00
#
_symmetry.space_group_name_H-M   'P 1'
#
loop_
_entity.id
_entity.type
_entity.pdbx_description
1 polymer ?
#
loop_
_entity_poly.entity_id
_entity_poly.type
_entity_poly.pdbx_seq_one_letter_code
_entity_poly.pdbx_strand_id
1 'polypeptide(L)' 'EGPGVFRVIGRAAERAVALSDLTNAEALAYVDHRLKRLGVGKALARAGARAGDTVVIGTFSFDYEPDH' A
#
# COMPACT_ATOMS: atom_id res chain seq x y z
N GLU A 1 -17.90 12.11 -6.36
CA GLU A 1 -17.49 11.02 -5.45
C GLU A 1 -16.05 11.33 -5.04
N GLY A 2 -15.76 11.38 -3.74
CA GLY A 2 -14.41 11.69 -3.24
C GLY A 2 -13.49 10.47 -3.27
N PRO A 3 -12.17 10.65 -3.07
CA PRO A 3 -11.26 9.53 -2.91
C PRO A 3 -11.74 8.66 -1.74
N GLY A 4 -11.86 7.37 -1.99
CA GLY A 4 -12.08 6.37 -0.96
C GLY A 4 -10.80 6.11 -0.18
N VAL A 5 -10.97 5.51 1.00
CA VAL A 5 -9.86 5.11 1.86
C VAL A 5 -9.89 3.60 2.01
N PHE A 6 -8.82 2.93 1.59
CA PHE A 6 -8.67 1.49 1.67
C PHE A 6 -7.71 1.12 2.79
N ARG A 7 -8.14 0.25 3.71
CA ARG A 7 -7.26 -0.25 4.77
C ARG A 7 -6.80 -1.67 4.47
N VAL A 8 -5.49 -1.86 4.37
CA VAL A 8 -4.88 -3.18 4.22
C VAL A 8 -4.63 -3.76 5.61
N ILE A 9 -5.30 -4.86 5.91
CA ILE A 9 -5.17 -5.57 7.19
C ILE A 9 -4.42 -6.87 6.92
N GLY A 10 -3.25 -7.04 7.55
CA GLY A 10 -2.46 -8.23 7.33
C GLY A 10 -1.10 -8.13 8.00
N ARG A 11 -0.81 -9.08 8.90
CA ARG A 11 0.46 -9.18 9.62
C ARG A 11 1.69 -9.06 8.72
N ALA A 12 1.64 -9.59 7.50
CA ALA A 12 2.76 -9.53 6.56
C ALA A 12 2.97 -8.11 5.97
N ALA A 13 1.88 -7.41 5.63
CA ALA A 13 1.93 -6.04 5.12
C ALA A 13 2.32 -5.05 6.23
N GLU A 14 1.70 -5.19 7.41
CA GLU A 14 2.01 -4.39 8.58
C GLU A 14 3.47 -4.58 9.02
N ARG A 15 3.99 -5.81 9.02
CA ARG A 15 5.41 -6.06 9.29
C ARG A 15 6.32 -5.46 8.23
N ALA A 16 5.97 -5.54 6.94
CA ALA A 16 6.79 -4.96 5.89
C ALA A 16 6.97 -3.46 6.09
N VAL A 17 5.88 -2.75 6.42
CA VAL A 17 5.89 -1.32 6.72
C VAL A 17 6.61 -1.02 8.03
N ALA A 18 6.34 -1.78 9.10
CA ALA A 18 6.94 -1.55 10.41
C ALA A 18 8.44 -1.88 10.50
N LEU A 19 8.95 -2.73 9.60
CA LEU A 19 10.38 -3.08 9.52
C LEU A 19 11.19 -2.12 8.64
N SER A 20 10.52 -1.27 7.86
CA SER A 20 11.19 -0.39 6.91
C SER A 20 11.10 1.05 7.39
N ASP A 21 12.25 1.69 7.55
CA ASP A 21 12.34 3.13 7.80
C ASP A 21 11.90 3.89 6.54
N LEU A 22 10.61 4.27 6.50
CA LEU A 22 9.95 4.97 5.39
C LEU A 22 10.48 6.40 5.14
N THR A 23 11.56 6.78 5.82
CA THR A 23 12.30 8.04 5.63
C THR A 23 13.31 7.97 4.49
N ASN A 24 13.66 6.77 3.99
CA ASN A 24 14.57 6.59 2.86
C ASN A 24 13.86 6.06 1.60
N ALA A 25 14.22 6.59 0.43
CA ALA A 25 13.63 6.21 -0.85
C ALA A 25 13.81 4.71 -1.17
N GLU A 26 14.94 4.13 -0.76
CA GLU A 26 15.22 2.70 -0.93
C GLU A 26 14.28 1.81 -0.11
N ALA A 27 13.98 2.23 1.13
CA ALA A 27 13.05 1.53 1.99
C ALA A 27 11.62 1.62 1.46
N LEU A 28 11.24 2.77 0.89
CA LEU A 28 9.96 2.95 0.22
C LEU A 28 9.82 1.98 -0.97
N ALA A 29 10.84 1.89 -1.82
CA ALA A 29 10.87 0.95 -2.95
C ALA A 29 10.82 -0.52 -2.48
N TYR A 30 11.49 -0.86 -1.39
CA TYR A 30 11.44 -2.19 -0.79
C TYR A 30 10.02 -2.55 -0.30
N VAL A 31 9.36 -1.62 0.39
CA VAL A 31 7.98 -1.79 0.86
C VAL A 31 7.03 -1.93 -0.31
N ASP A 32 7.10 -1.06 -1.32
CA ASP A 32 6.26 -1.15 -2.52
C ASP A 32 6.40 -2.52 -3.19
N HIS A 33 7.64 -2.95 -3.47
CA HIS A 33 7.89 -4.25 -4.09
C HIS A 33 7.37 -5.41 -3.23
N ARG A 34 7.49 -5.31 -1.90
CA ARG A 34 6.97 -6.33 -0.97
C ARG A 34 5.44 -6.36 -0.95
N LEU A 35 4.78 -5.21 -0.99
CA LEU A 35 3.32 -5.09 -1.07
C LEU A 35 2.79 -5.63 -2.42
N LYS A 36 3.48 -5.33 -3.52
CA LYS A 36 3.21 -5.92 -4.84
C LYS A 36 3.32 -7.45 -4.80
N ARG A 37 4.37 -7.99 -4.18
CA ARG A 37 4.57 -9.44 -3.98
C ARG A 37 3.51 -10.10 -3.10
N LEU A 38 2.98 -9.39 -2.11
CA LEU A 38 1.86 -9.83 -1.28
C LEU A 38 0.50 -9.75 -2.01
N GLY A 39 0.45 -9.16 -3.21
CA GLY A 39 -0.77 -9.00 -3.98
C GLY A 39 -1.68 -7.87 -3.50
N VAL A 40 -1.16 -6.93 -2.71
CA VAL A 40 -1.95 -5.81 -2.15
C VAL A 40 -2.56 -4.97 -3.26
N GLY A 41 -1.77 -4.59 -4.28
CA GLY A 41 -2.29 -3.83 -5.42
C GLY A 41 -3.41 -4.55 -6.17
N LYS A 42 -3.34 -5.89 -6.28
CA LYS A 42 -4.39 -6.70 -6.91
C LYS A 42 -5.65 -6.82 -6.05
N ALA A 43 -5.49 -6.87 -4.73
CA ALA A 43 -6.59 -6.85 -3.78
C ALA A 43 -7.32 -5.49 -3.80
N LEU A 44 -6.56 -4.39 -3.85
CA LEU A 44 -7.09 -3.03 -3.97
C LEU A 44 -7.85 -2.83 -5.30
N ALA A 45 -7.25 -3.25 -6.42
CA ALA A 45 -7.93 -3.19 -7.72
C ALA A 45 -9.24 -4.00 -7.73
N ARG A 46 -9.26 -5.19 -7.11
CA ARG A 46 -10.48 -5.99 -6.94
C ARG A 46 -11.52 -5.35 -6.01
N ALA A 47 -11.07 -4.57 -5.03
CA ALA A 47 -11.94 -3.80 -4.15
C ALA A 47 -12.47 -2.53 -4.83
N GLY A 48 -11.98 -2.19 -6.03
CA GLY A 48 -12.40 -1.02 -6.80
C GLY A 48 -11.58 0.24 -6.48
N ALA A 49 -10.40 0.11 -5.88
CA ALA A 49 -9.49 1.23 -5.69
C ALA A 49 -9.06 1.84 -7.03
N ARG A 50 -9.01 3.16 -7.09
CA ARG A 50 -8.65 3.96 -8.26
C ARG A 50 -7.45 4.84 -7.95
N ALA A 51 -6.81 5.33 -9.00
CA ALA A 51 -5.70 6.26 -8.85
C ALA A 51 -6.11 7.45 -7.96
N GLY A 52 -5.33 7.71 -6.91
CA GLY A 52 -5.61 8.77 -5.92
C GLY A 52 -6.46 8.35 -4.72
N ASP A 53 -6.86 7.08 -4.62
CA ASP A 53 -7.42 6.54 -3.38
C ASP A 53 -6.34 6.42 -2.29
N THR A 54 -6.68 6.75 -1.05
CA THR A 54 -5.71 6.64 0.05
C THR A 54 -5.68 5.21 0.59
N VAL A 55 -4.51 4.58 0.58
CA VAL A 55 -4.29 3.25 1.13
C VAL A 55 -3.56 3.36 2.46
N VAL A 56 -4.14 2.77 3.50
CA VAL A 56 -3.59 2.77 4.86
C VAL A 56 -3.16 1.36 5.24
N ILE A 57 -1.92 1.20 5.68
CA ILE A 57 -1.30 -0.05 6.12
C ILE A 57 -0.66 0.17 7.49
N GLY A 58 -1.29 -0.35 8.55
CA GLY A 58 -0.84 -0.09 9.92
C GLY A 58 -0.81 1.41 10.22
N THR A 59 0.39 1.95 10.42
CA THR A 59 0.65 3.39 10.68
C THR A 59 1.09 4.17 9.44
N PHE A 60 1.22 3.53 8.28
CA PHE A 60 1.63 4.16 7.03
C PHE A 60 0.43 4.37 6.11
N SER A 61 0.44 5.46 5.35
CA SER A 61 -0.56 5.76 4.34
C SER A 61 0.08 6.32 3.09
N PHE A 62 -0.41 5.92 1.92
CA PHE A 62 0.07 6.38 0.63
C PHE A 62 -1.09 6.43 -0.38
N ASP A 63 -0.91 7.17 -1.46
CA ASP A 63 -1.89 7.24 -2.54
C ASP A 63 -1.74 6.03 -3.47
N TYR A 64 -2.84 5.37 -3.77
CA TYR A 64 -2.86 4.22 -4.67
C TYR A 64 -2.60 4.70 -6.10
N GLU A 65 -1.61 4.07 -6.73
CA GLU A 65 -1.35 4.21 -8.16
C GLU A 65 -1.46 2.82 -8.82
N PRO A 66 -2.42 2.63 -9.76
CA PRO A 66 -2.50 1.40 -10.53
C PRO A 66 -1.30 1.31 -11.48
N ASP A 67 -0.64 0.15 -11.49
CA ASP A 67 0.36 -0.23 -12.48
C ASP A 67 -0.36 -0.29 -13.84
N HIS A 68 -0.02 0.62 -14.74
CA HIS A 68 -0.70 0.84 -16.02
C HIS A 68 -0.57 -0.36 -16.97
#